data_AF-A0A9X2SM37-F1
#
_entry.id   AF-A0A9X2SM37-F1
#
_cell.length_a   1.000
_cell.length_b   1.000
_cell.length_c   1.000
_cell.angle_alpha   90.00
_cell.angle_beta   90.00
_cell.angle_gamma   90.00
#
_symmetry.space_group_name_H-M   'P 1'
#
loop_
_entity.id
_entity.type
_entity.pdbx_description
1 polymer ?
#
loop_
_entity_poly.entity_id
_entity_poly.type
_entity_poly.pdbx_seq_one_letter_code
_entity_poly.pdbx_strand_id
1 'polypeptide(L)'
;MPTLTTVADWTITASGDTATFTHASTAWAPQVWSGHGLAIAEADLAAFGKALGEVLKLPVYWLARARRHDTAAGEPGIWSVPRRDSDDFVYIDGPCRTDEPAPGYRPASTFTIDLVHLRGLRIRIAAETRR
;
A
#
# COMPACT_ATOMS: atom_id res chain seq x y z
N MET A 1 15.86 -13.16 5.25
CA MET A 1 16.49 -11.82 5.28
C MET A 1 15.50 -10.84 4.69
N PRO A 2 15.18 -9.72 5.37
CA PRO A 2 14.27 -8.71 4.82
C PRO A 2 14.93 -8.01 3.62
N THR A 3 14.13 -7.66 2.62
CA THR A 3 14.56 -6.79 1.52
C THR A 3 14.14 -5.36 1.79
N LEU A 4 15.11 -4.45 1.78
CA LEU A 4 14.89 -3.02 1.93
C LEU A 4 14.90 -2.35 0.56
N THR A 5 13.96 -1.45 0.31
CA THR A 5 13.91 -0.64 -0.92
C THR A 5 13.47 0.76 -0.57
N THR A 6 14.10 1.78 -1.16
CA THR A 6 13.71 3.19 -0.96
C THR A 6 13.33 3.80 -2.29
N VAL A 7 12.19 4.49 -2.33
CA VAL A 7 11.66 5.16 -3.53
C VAL A 7 11.06 6.50 -3.11
N ALA A 8 11.72 7.60 -3.50
CA ALA A 8 11.37 8.94 -2.99
C ALA A 8 11.28 8.93 -1.45
N ASP A 9 10.19 9.43 -0.88
CA ASP A 9 9.94 9.49 0.57
C ASP A 9 9.43 8.17 1.19
N TRP A 10 9.45 7.08 0.42
CA TRP A 10 9.01 5.76 0.87
C TRP A 10 10.18 4.84 1.14
N THR A 11 10.22 4.30 2.36
CA THR A 11 11.06 3.15 2.72
C THR A 11 10.18 1.91 2.82
N ILE A 12 10.55 0.83 2.14
CA ILE A 12 9.80 -0.42 2.12
C ILE A 12 10.66 -1.54 2.64
N THR A 13 10.16 -2.23 3.66
CA THR A 13 10.74 -3.48 4.17
C THR A 13 9.82 -4.64 3.79
N ALA A 14 10.28 -5.52 2.91
CA ALA A 14 9.55 -6.72 2.52
C ALA A 14 10.16 -7.96 3.19
N SER A 15 9.35 -8.72 3.92
CA SER A 15 9.78 -9.93 4.63
C SER A 15 8.62 -10.91 4.77
N GLY A 16 8.91 -12.20 4.66
CA GLY A 16 7.88 -13.25 4.73
C GLY A 16 6.83 -13.05 3.65
N ASP A 17 5.59 -12.79 4.08
CA ASP A 17 4.43 -12.57 3.21
C ASP A 17 3.90 -11.13 3.26
N THR A 18 4.65 -10.20 3.86
CA THR A 18 4.23 -8.81 4.09
C THR A 18 5.24 -7.80 3.57
N ALA A 19 4.75 -6.63 3.17
CA ALA A 19 5.54 -5.43 2.95
C ALA A 19 5.09 -4.33 3.92
N THR A 20 6.05 -3.77 4.64
CA THR A 20 5.88 -2.62 5.52
C THR A 20 6.37 -1.38 4.78
N PHE A 21 5.49 -0.39 4.64
CA PHE A 21 5.76 0.89 4.02
C PHE A 21 5.90 1.94 5.12
N THR A 22 6.97 2.71 5.06
CA THR A 22 7.23 3.84 5.94
C THR A 22 7.40 5.10 5.10
N HIS A 23 6.58 6.11 5.36
CA HIS A 23 6.65 7.43 4.75
C HIS A 23 7.54 8.36 5.59
N ALA A 24 8.40 9.14 4.95
CA ALA A 24 9.33 10.03 5.64
C ALA A 24 8.64 11.26 6.27
N SER A 25 7.50 11.69 5.73
CA SER A 25 6.76 12.86 6.23
C SER A 25 5.72 12.48 7.27
N THR A 26 5.73 13.18 8.41
CA THR A 26 4.68 13.10 9.43
C THR A 26 3.53 14.06 9.18
N ALA A 27 3.78 15.20 8.51
CA ALA A 27 2.75 16.19 8.17
C ALA A 27 1.83 15.71 7.04
N TRP A 28 2.40 14.96 6.09
CA TRP A 28 1.70 14.30 4.98
C TRP A 28 1.74 12.79 5.16
N ALA A 29 1.61 12.33 6.41
CA ALA A 29 1.56 10.90 6.69
C ALA A 29 0.31 10.29 6.02
N PRO A 30 0.42 9.08 5.46
CA PRO A 30 -0.74 8.31 5.04
C PRO A 30 -1.76 8.20 6.16
N GLN A 31 -3.05 8.20 5.80
CA GLN A 31 -4.08 7.88 6.78
C GLN A 31 -4.44 6.40 6.66
N VAL A 32 -4.51 5.68 7.77
CA VAL A 32 -4.80 4.24 7.75
C VAL A 32 -5.91 3.92 8.73
N TRP A 33 -6.88 3.13 8.26
CA TRP A 33 -7.84 2.44 9.10
C TRP A 33 -7.57 0.94 8.97
N SER A 34 -6.90 0.38 10.00
CA SER A 34 -6.43 -1.01 10.00
C SER A 34 -7.58 -1.99 9.70
N GLY A 35 -7.42 -2.78 8.64
CA GLY A 35 -8.42 -3.73 8.14
C GLY A 35 -9.48 -3.15 7.19
N HIS A 36 -9.52 -1.83 7.01
CA HIS A 36 -10.57 -1.16 6.22
C HIS A 36 -10.02 -0.37 5.03
N GLY A 37 -8.85 0.26 5.14
CA GLY A 37 -8.27 0.99 4.01
C GLY A 37 -7.20 1.99 4.38
N LEU A 38 -6.70 2.66 3.35
CA LEU A 38 -5.70 3.72 3.48
C LEU A 38 -6.05 4.93 2.62
N ALA A 39 -5.49 6.07 2.98
CA ALA A 39 -5.55 7.31 2.23
C ALA A 39 -4.14 7.83 2.00
N ILE A 40 -3.80 8.13 0.74
CA ILE A 40 -2.50 8.69 0.35
C ILE A 40 -2.72 10.12 -0.10
N ALA A 41 -1.84 11.04 0.30
CA ALA A 41 -1.88 12.40 -0.19
C ALA A 41 -1.78 12.38 -1.73
N GLU A 42 -2.58 13.20 -2.41
CA GLU A 42 -2.64 13.19 -3.88
C GLU A 42 -1.26 13.45 -4.52
N ALA A 43 -0.48 14.35 -3.91
CA ALA A 43 0.90 14.65 -4.31
C ALA A 43 1.83 13.42 -4.24
N ASP A 44 1.59 12.50 -3.31
CA ASP A 44 2.43 11.31 -3.08
C ASP A 44 1.96 10.08 -3.87
N LEU A 45 0.78 10.13 -4.50
CA LEU A 45 0.16 8.97 -5.14
C LEU A 45 1.04 8.37 -6.25
N ALA A 46 1.69 9.21 -7.04
CA ALA A 46 2.62 8.77 -8.09
C ALA A 46 3.89 8.11 -7.50
N ALA A 47 4.43 8.66 -6.42
CA ALA A 47 5.58 8.10 -5.73
C ALA A 47 5.23 6.74 -5.09
N PHE A 48 4.06 6.65 -4.45
CA PHE A 48 3.56 5.40 -3.87
C PHE A 48 3.33 4.33 -4.94
N GLY A 49 2.77 4.69 -6.10
CA GLY A 49 2.64 3.77 -7.24
C GLY A 49 3.97 3.21 -7.74
N LYS A 50 5.04 4.03 -7.73
CA LYS A 50 6.41 3.57 -8.04
C LYS A 50 6.96 2.64 -6.95
N ALA A 51 6.78 2.99 -5.68
CA ALA A 51 7.19 2.16 -4.55
C ALA A 51 6.57 0.75 -4.63
N LEU A 52 5.25 0.66 -4.83
CA LEU A 52 4.57 -0.61 -5.08
C LEU A 52 5.20 -1.35 -6.27
N GLY A 53 5.53 -0.62 -7.33
CA GLY A 53 6.12 -1.20 -8.51
C GLY A 53 7.49 -1.81 -8.33
N GLU A 54 8.33 -1.24 -7.47
CA GLU A 54 9.63 -1.83 -7.10
C GLU A 54 9.46 -3.10 -6.26
N VAL A 55 8.52 -3.11 -5.30
CA VAL A 55 8.26 -4.30 -4.47
C VAL A 55 7.82 -5.49 -5.31
N LEU A 56 6.98 -5.26 -6.33
CA LEU A 56 6.52 -6.33 -7.23
C LEU A 56 7.63 -6.95 -8.10
N LYS A 57 8.81 -6.30 -8.20
CA LYS A 57 9.98 -6.87 -8.89
C LYS A 57 10.77 -7.82 -7.99
N LEU A 58 10.58 -7.74 -6.67
CA LEU A 58 11.38 -8.50 -5.72
C LEU A 58 11.00 -9.98 -5.72
N PRO A 59 11.98 -10.91 -5.57
CA PRO A 59 11.70 -12.34 -5.46
C PRO A 59 10.74 -12.69 -4.31
N VAL A 60 10.80 -11.96 -3.19
CA VAL A 60 9.94 -12.19 -2.01
C VAL A 60 8.46 -12.06 -2.34
N TYR A 61 8.07 -11.13 -3.21
CA TYR A 61 6.69 -10.99 -3.67
C TYR A 61 6.22 -12.25 -4.42
N TRP A 62 7.04 -12.75 -5.35
CA TRP A 62 6.70 -13.94 -6.13
C TRP A 62 6.64 -15.20 -5.28
N LEU A 63 7.52 -15.33 -4.30
CA LEU A 63 7.49 -16.43 -3.32
C LEU A 63 6.21 -16.38 -2.48
N ALA A 64 5.83 -15.21 -1.96
CA ALA A 64 4.59 -15.05 -1.20
C ALA A 64 3.35 -15.38 -2.05
N ARG A 65 3.34 -14.97 -3.32
CA ARG A 65 2.25 -15.31 -4.26
C ARG A 65 2.19 -16.80 -4.56
N ALA A 66 3.32 -17.47 -4.76
CA ALA A 66 3.35 -18.91 -5.03
C ALA A 66 2.88 -19.74 -3.82
N ARG A 67 3.14 -19.28 -2.60
CA ARG A 67 2.65 -19.93 -1.36
C ARG A 67 1.15 -19.79 -1.15
N ARG A 68 0.53 -18.72 -1.67
CA ARG A 68 -0.90 -18.46 -1.49
C ARG A 68 -1.69 -19.16 -2.59
N HIS A 69 -2.54 -20.11 -2.22
CA HIS A 69 -3.41 -20.83 -3.15
C HIS A 69 -4.60 -19.99 -3.66
N ASP A 70 -4.83 -18.81 -3.07
CA ASP A 70 -5.86 -17.87 -3.49
C ASP A 70 -5.32 -16.96 -4.60
N THR A 71 -5.70 -17.26 -5.83
CA THR A 71 -5.33 -16.48 -7.02
C THR A 71 -6.02 -15.10 -7.05
N ALA A 72 -7.17 -14.95 -6.39
CA ALA A 72 -7.94 -13.71 -6.35
C ALA A 72 -7.32 -12.65 -5.43
N ALA A 73 -6.47 -13.06 -4.48
CA ALA A 73 -5.82 -12.14 -3.53
C ALA A 73 -5.06 -10.99 -4.21
N GLY A 74 -4.56 -11.18 -5.43
CA GLY A 74 -3.83 -10.16 -6.19
C GLY A 74 -4.65 -9.43 -7.25
N GLU A 75 -5.97 -9.58 -7.24
CA GLU A 75 -6.88 -8.91 -8.17
C GLU A 75 -7.26 -7.51 -7.66
N PRO A 76 -7.50 -6.54 -8.57
CA PRO A 76 -7.85 -5.18 -8.18
C PRO A 76 -9.20 -5.09 -7.46
N GLY A 77 -10.07 -6.10 -7.58
CA GLY A 77 -11.36 -6.18 -6.88
C GLY A 77 -11.26 -6.32 -5.36
N ILE A 78 -10.09 -6.69 -4.83
CA ILE A 78 -9.81 -6.68 -3.38
C ILE A 78 -9.76 -5.25 -2.82
N TRP A 79 -9.43 -4.28 -3.67
CA TRP A 79 -9.35 -2.86 -3.32
C TRP A 79 -10.53 -2.11 -3.93
N SER A 80 -11.07 -1.13 -3.21
CA SER A 80 -12.11 -0.27 -3.76
C SER A 80 -11.59 0.56 -4.94
N VAL A 81 -12.52 1.16 -5.67
CA VAL A 81 -12.16 2.27 -6.57
C VAL A 81 -11.64 3.43 -5.69
N PRO A 82 -10.54 4.10 -6.07
CA PRO A 82 -10.08 5.29 -5.36
C PRO A 82 -11.15 6.37 -5.32
N ARG A 83 -11.33 6.99 -4.15
CA ARG A 83 -12.25 8.12 -3.95
C ARG A 83 -11.46 9.33 -3.46
N ARG A 84 -11.68 10.48 -4.09
CA ARG A 84 -11.23 11.78 -3.58
C ARG A 84 -12.30 12.33 -2.64
N ASP A 85 -11.85 12.95 -1.57
CA ASP A 85 -12.67 13.83 -0.74
C ASP A 85 -12.04 15.23 -0.74
N SER A 86 -12.61 16.19 0.00
CA SER A 86 -12.12 17.58 0.09
C SER A 86 -10.71 17.76 0.66
N ASP A 87 -10.07 16.69 1.16
CA ASP A 87 -8.92 16.77 2.06
C ASP A 87 -7.55 16.50 1.40
N ASP A 88 -7.40 16.68 0.08
CA ASP A 88 -6.14 16.40 -0.66
C ASP A 88 -5.63 14.94 -0.54
N PHE A 89 -6.48 14.02 -0.04
CA PHE A 89 -6.20 12.59 0.08
C PHE A 89 -7.05 11.76 -0.88
N VAL A 90 -6.44 10.70 -1.40
CA VAL A 90 -7.09 9.65 -2.18
C VAL A 90 -7.27 8.42 -1.30
N TYR A 91 -8.53 8.11 -1.00
CA TYR A 91 -8.90 6.98 -0.14
C TYR A 91 -9.15 5.73 -0.97
N ILE A 92 -8.66 4.60 -0.46
CA ILE A 92 -8.81 3.27 -1.06
C ILE A 92 -9.08 2.28 0.06
N ASP A 93 -10.24 1.63 0.01
CA ASP A 93 -10.61 0.61 0.97
C ASP A 93 -9.93 -0.72 0.60
N GLY A 94 -9.48 -1.47 1.60
CA GLY A 94 -8.82 -2.75 1.42
C GLY A 94 -7.88 -3.16 2.56
N PRO A 95 -7.14 -4.27 2.38
CA PRO A 95 -6.40 -4.91 3.46
C PRO A 95 -5.05 -4.24 3.72
N CYS A 96 -5.03 -3.29 4.67
CA CYS A 96 -3.81 -2.71 5.25
C CYS A 96 -3.88 -2.73 6.79
N ARG A 97 -2.72 -2.65 7.45
CA ARG A 97 -2.60 -2.79 8.91
C ARG A 97 -1.60 -1.81 9.49
N THR A 98 -1.84 -1.34 10.70
CA THR A 98 -0.88 -0.61 11.55
C THR A 98 -0.62 -1.41 12.83
N ASP A 99 0.49 -1.13 13.51
CA ASP A 99 0.85 -1.82 14.77
C ASP A 99 -0.07 -1.41 15.92
N GLU A 100 -0.56 -0.18 15.90
CA GLU A 100 -1.54 0.36 16.85
C GLU A 100 -2.88 0.61 16.14
N PRO A 101 -3.76 -0.40 16.02
CA PRO A 101 -5.04 -0.23 15.35
C PRO A 101 -5.99 0.63 16.17
N ALA A 102 -6.53 1.68 15.55
CA ALA A 102 -7.57 2.54 16.10
C ALA A 102 -8.73 2.68 15.11
N PRO A 103 -9.97 2.95 15.57
CA PRO A 103 -11.09 3.19 14.68
C PRO A 103 -10.91 4.44 13.80
N GLY A 104 -11.25 4.30 12.52
CA GLY A 104 -11.23 5.37 11.52
C GLY A 104 -9.85 5.64 10.92
N TYR A 105 -9.81 6.49 9.89
CA TYR A 105 -8.57 6.90 9.25
C TYR A 105 -7.74 7.77 10.21
N ARG A 106 -6.52 7.35 10.50
CA ARG A 106 -5.58 8.08 11.36
C ARG A 106 -4.22 8.21 10.68
N PRO A 107 -3.51 9.33 10.87
CA PRO A 107 -2.15 9.47 10.38
C PRO A 107 -1.28 8.31 10.90
N ALA A 108 -0.65 7.60 9.98
CA ALA A 108 0.25 6.50 10.25
C ALA A 108 1.41 6.56 9.25
N SER A 109 2.58 6.98 9.72
CA SER A 109 3.79 7.00 8.90
C SER A 109 4.21 5.59 8.46
N THR A 110 3.83 4.56 9.21
CA THR A 110 4.13 3.16 8.91
C THR A 110 2.87 2.31 8.85
N PHE A 111 2.75 1.49 7.81
CA PHE A 111 1.70 0.49 7.69
C PHE A 111 2.18 -0.74 6.90
N THR A 112 1.46 -1.85 7.04
CA THR A 112 1.81 -3.13 6.46
C THR A 112 0.67 -3.65 5.58
N ILE A 113 1.03 -4.25 4.44
CA ILE A 113 0.11 -4.92 3.52
C ILE A 113 0.69 -6.30 3.17
N ASP A 114 -0.18 -7.31 3.04
CA ASP A 114 0.26 -8.61 2.54
C ASP A 114 0.74 -8.46 1.10
N LEU A 115 1.92 -9.03 0.79
CA LEU A 115 2.54 -8.97 -0.51
C LEU A 115 1.57 -9.39 -1.63
N VAL A 116 0.71 -10.37 -1.36
CA VAL A 116 -0.27 -10.87 -2.33
C VAL A 116 -1.29 -9.82 -2.77
N HIS A 117 -1.61 -8.83 -1.93
CA HIS A 117 -2.60 -7.78 -2.21
C HIS A 117 -2.01 -6.58 -2.97
N LEU A 118 -0.68 -6.46 -3.08
CA LEU A 118 -0.01 -5.29 -3.65
C LEU A 118 -0.27 -5.10 -5.16
N ARG A 119 -0.43 -6.20 -5.91
CA ARG A 119 -0.71 -6.10 -7.36
C ARG A 119 -2.04 -5.38 -7.61
N GLY A 120 -3.09 -5.77 -6.89
CA GLY A 120 -4.41 -5.16 -7.01
C GLY A 120 -4.37 -3.66 -6.68
N LEU A 121 -3.67 -3.31 -5.58
CA LEU A 121 -3.50 -1.92 -5.17
C LEU A 121 -2.75 -1.09 -6.23
N ARG A 122 -1.65 -1.62 -6.77
CA ARG A 122 -0.90 -0.95 -7.83
C ARG A 122 -1.76 -0.68 -9.06
N ILE A 123 -2.63 -1.62 -9.45
CA ILE A 123 -3.55 -1.44 -10.58
C ILE A 123 -4.53 -0.29 -10.30
N ARG A 124 -5.10 -0.21 -9.09
CA ARG A 124 -5.98 0.90 -8.69
C ARG A 124 -5.28 2.25 -8.75
N ILE A 125 -4.08 2.35 -8.19
CA ILE A 125 -3.30 3.59 -8.19
C ILE A 125 -2.90 3.99 -9.61
N ALA A 126 -2.43 3.04 -10.43
CA ALA A 126 -2.04 3.34 -11.80
C ALA A 126 -3.22 3.80 -12.66
N ALA A 127 -4.44 3.33 -12.38
CA ALA A 127 -5.64 3.82 -13.05
C ALA A 127 -6.01 5.25 -12.61
N GLU A 128 -5.69 5.61 -11.37
CA GLU A 128 -5.94 6.95 -10.82
C GLU A 128 -4.95 7.98 -11.35
N THR A 129 -3.66 7.68 -11.36
CA THR A 129 -2.60 8.60 -11.81
C THR A 129 -2.54 8.82 -13.33
N ARG A 130 -3.42 8.17 -14.10
CA ARG A 130 -3.53 8.34 -15.56
C ARG A 130 -4.68 9.27 -15.97
N ARG A 131 -5.48 9.73 -15.02
CA ARG A 131 -6.54 10.71 -15.24
C ARG A 131 -5.96 12.11 -15.30
#